data_AF-A0A170PS87-F1
#
_entry.id   AF-A0A170PS87-F1
#
_cell.length_a   1.000
_cell.length_b   1.000
_cell.length_c   1.000
_cell.angle_alpha   90.00
_cell.angle_beta   90.00
_cell.angle_gamma   90.00
#
_symmetry.space_group_name_H-M   'P 1'
#
loop_
_entity.id
_entity.type
_entity.pdbx_description
1 polymer ?
#
loop_
_entity_poly.entity_id
_entity_poly.type
_entity_poly.pdbx_seq_one_letter_code
_entity_poly.pdbx_strand_id
1 'polypeptide(L)' 'MSALIDYCELGNNHDQTPLQFALGNVDHVLDTSTMSRLREINAQSSFSVLG' A
#
# COMPACT_ATOMS: atom_id res chain seq x y z
N MET A 1 1.45 8.25 7.05
CA MET A 1 0.84 8.96 5.91
C MET A 1 1.82 9.87 5.17
N SER A 2 2.67 10.66 5.86
CA SER A 2 3.70 11.51 5.20
C SER A 2 4.52 10.75 4.16
N ALA A 3 5.11 9.60 4.53
CA ALA A 3 5.97 8.83 3.63
C ALA A 3 5.31 8.41 2.30
N LEU A 4 3.99 8.14 2.30
CA LEU A 4 3.27 7.79 1.08
C LEU A 4 3.02 9.02 0.20
N ILE A 5 2.75 10.17 0.82
CA ILE A 5 2.59 11.45 0.12
C ILE A 5 3.92 11.83 -0.54
N ASP A 6 5.00 11.84 0.24
CA ASP A 6 6.35 12.17 -0.23
C ASP A 6 6.78 11.24 -1.38
N TYR A 7 6.48 9.93 -1.28
CA TYR A 7 6.76 8.95 -2.31
C TYR A 7 6.02 9.25 -3.63
N CYS A 8 4.73 9.59 -3.55
CA CYS A 8 3.93 9.96 -4.72
C CYS A 8 4.36 11.32 -5.32
N GLU A 9 4.72 12.31 -4.49
CA GLU A 9 5.19 13.62 -4.93
C GLU A 9 6.55 13.55 -5.66
N LEU A 10 7.37 12.53 -5.36
CA LEU A 10 8.59 12.21 -6.11
C LEU A 10 8.31 11.61 -7.50
N GLY A 11 7.04 11.47 -7.90
CA GLY A 11 6.62 10.93 -9.19
C GLY A 11 6.44 9.42 -9.22
N ASN A 12 6.53 8.74 -8.07
CA ASN A 12 6.23 7.31 -8.01
C ASN A 12 4.72 7.08 -7.99
N ASN A 13 4.28 5.97 -8.56
CA ASN A 13 2.88 5.58 -8.56
C ASN A 13 2.70 4.39 -7.62
N HIS A 14 2.20 4.61 -6.41
CA HIS A 14 2.02 3.53 -5.43
C HIS A 14 1.12 2.37 -5.92
N ASP A 15 0.23 2.61 -6.89
CA ASP A 15 -0.63 1.56 -7.44
C ASP A 15 0.15 0.59 -8.35
N GLN A 16 1.27 1.04 -8.94
CA GLN A 16 2.13 0.26 -9.84
C GLN A 16 3.45 -0.16 -9.18
N THR A 17 4.03 0.74 -8.38
CA THR A 17 5.26 0.55 -7.62
C THR A 17 4.95 0.76 -6.14
N PRO A 18 4.53 -0.29 -5.41
CA PRO A 18 4.14 -0.18 -4.01
C PRO A 18 5.28 0.36 -3.15
N LEU A 19 4.93 1.19 -2.18
CA LEU A 19 5.87 1.66 -1.17
C LEU A 19 6.08 0.55 -0.13
N GLN A 20 7.33 0.15 0.07
CA GLN A 20 7.72 -0.74 1.16
C GLN A 20 8.01 0.08 2.41
N PHE A 21 7.07 0.07 3.36
CA PHE A 21 7.15 0.89 4.56
C PHE A 21 7.58 0.07 5.78
N ALA A 22 8.81 0.30 6.26
CA ALA A 22 9.30 -0.34 7.48
C ALA A 22 8.60 0.25 8.72
N LEU A 23 7.99 -0.60 9.55
CA LEU A 23 7.38 -0.18 10.80
C LEU A 23 8.47 0.06 11.86
N GLY A 24 8.56 1.27 12.41
CA GLY A 24 9.63 1.61 13.36
C GLY A 24 9.57 0.86 14.71
N ASN A 25 8.43 0.25 15.04
CA ASN A 25 8.19 -0.41 16.34
C ASN A 25 8.10 -1.94 16.23
N VAL A 26 8.11 -2.49 15.02
CA VAL A 26 7.96 -3.93 14.76
C VAL A 26 8.88 -4.27 13.60
N ASP A 27 9.57 -5.41 13.66
CA ASP A 27 10.40 -5.88 12.55
C ASP A 27 9.53 -6.43 11.40
N HIS A 28 8.79 -5.51 10.77
CA HIS A 28 7.84 -5.79 9.72
C HIS A 28 7.83 -4.65 8.70
N VAL A 29 7.86 -5.05 7.43
CA VAL A 29 7.71 -4.14 6.29
C VAL A 29 6.30 -4.26 5.76
N LEU A 30 5.53 -3.19 5.89
CA LEU A 30 4.20 -3.08 5.34
C LEU A 30 4.30 -2.84 3.82
N ASP A 31 3.72 -3.75 3.05
CA ASP A 31 3.55 -3.59 1.61
C ASP A 31 2.22 -2.91 1.30
N THR A 32 2.29 -1.70 0.72
CA THR A 32 1.11 -0.92 0.37
C THR A 32 0.35 -1.46 -0.85
N SER A 33 0.84 -2.51 -1.53
CA SER A 33 0.15 -3.17 -2.65
C SER A 33 -1.25 -3.67 -2.24
N THR A 34 -1.38 -4.07 -0.97
CA THR A 34 -2.64 -4.51 -0.35
C THR A 34 -3.68 -3.39 -0.21
N MET A 35 -3.26 -2.13 -0.34
CA MET A 35 -4.09 -0.93 -0.27
C MET A 35 -4.20 -0.24 -1.64
N SER A 36 -3.63 -0.84 -2.70
CA SER A 36 -3.72 -0.34 -4.08
C SER A 36 -5.15 -0.39 -4.60
N ARG A 37 -5.51 0.57 -5.46
CA ARG A 37 -6.78 0.57 -6.20
C ARG A 37 -6.84 -0.54 -7.24
N LEU A 38 -5.68 -1.03 -7.67
CA LEU A 38 -5.54 -2.10 -8.66
C LEU A 38 -5.40 -3.49 -8.03
N ARG A 39 -5.55 -3.61 -6.70
CA ARG A 39 -5.40 -4.89 -6.02
C ARG A 39 -6.46 -5.89 -6.45
N GLU A 40 -6.11 -7.17 -6.44
CA GLU A 40 -7.09 -8.24 -6.61
C GLU A 40 -8.04 -8.30 -5.39
N ILE A 41 -9.31 -8.59 -5.64
CA ILE A 41 -10.30 -8.78 -4.59
C ILE A 41 -9.97 -10.06 -3.84
N ASN A 42 -9.71 -9.95 -2.55
CA ASN A 42 -9.51 -11.10 -1.69
C ASN A 42 -10.88 -11.65 -1.26
N ALA A 43 -11.31 -12.76 -1.86
CA ALA A 43 -12.59 -13.42 -1.58
C ALA A 43 -12.71 -13.94 -0.13
N GLN A 44 -11.59 -14.08 0.60
CA GLN A 44 -11.57 -14.47 2.01
C GLN A 44 -11.66 -13.27 2.96
N SER A 45 -11.65 -12.04 2.44
CA SER A 45 -11.78 -10.82 3.23
C SER A 45 -13.18 -10.25 3.10
N SER A 46 -13.89 -10.13 4.23
CA SER A 46 -15.18 -9.44 4.31
C SER A 46 -15.07 -7.92 4.08
N PHE A 47 -13.86 -7.38 4.11
CA PHE A 47 -13.56 -5.95 3.89
C PHE A 47 -13.02 -5.69 2.48
N SER A 48 -13.08 -6.67 1.58
CA SER A 48 -12.64 -6.47 0.21
C SER A 48 -13.70 -5.74 -0.60
N VAL A 49 -13.67 -4.40 -0.55
CA VAL A 49 -14.56 -3.53 -1.33
C VAL A 49 -13.99 -3.34 -2.74
N LEU A 50 -14.86 -3.37 -3.76
CA LEU A 50 -14.56 -2.89 -5.11
C LEU A 50 -14.25 -1.39 -5.02
N GLY A 51 -12.98 -1.03 -5.22
CA GLY A 51 -12.52 0.36 -5.24
C GLY A 51 -13.07 1.16 -6.41
#